data_AF-A0A1F9ZFM2-F1
#
_entry.id   AF-A0A1F9ZFM2-F1
#
_cell.length_a   1.000
_cell.length_b   1.000
_cell.length_c   1.000
_cell.angle_alpha   90.00
_cell.angle_beta   90.00
_cell.angle_gamma   90.00
#
_symmetry.space_group_name_H-M   'P 1'
#
loop_
_entity.id
_entity.type
_entity.pdbx_description
1 polymer ?
#
loop_
_entity_poly.entity_id
_entity_poly.type
_entity_poly.pdbx_seq_one_letter_code
_entity_poly.pdbx_strand_id
1 'polypeptide(L)'
;MHAILFVSLAAALISPSVSVVPAGPPPVLETSVQFDGGCVHYPLSIPFWDCIFNAWTTDPSLVFFRWDFDGDGRWDSGYPGDDGWTTDLTPRYASDRDGILRVCVQAWDGLTVREVDGRIEPVGPTACRTYVLSRELTSSPLSWDRDSTGRVTLMLDITPEFAPPTRRPHSARLYAIPGGYEGIPVKVWSVFRGPGGEPIVATFLADCPALSAYLGPGRHVVVLWVEWGGPVVEGAGEVTIA
;
A
#
# COMPACT_ATOMS: atom_id res chain seq x y z
N MET A 1 -77.16 58.46 -16.08
CA MET A 1 -77.38 57.16 -15.41
C MET A 1 -76.22 56.26 -15.81
N HIS A 2 -75.29 56.02 -14.89
CA HIS A 2 -74.03 55.30 -15.15
C HIS A 2 -74.16 53.85 -14.66
N ALA A 3 -73.85 52.89 -15.54
CA ALA A 3 -73.83 51.46 -15.24
C ALA A 3 -72.47 51.07 -14.63
N ILE A 4 -72.50 50.37 -13.50
CA ILE A 4 -71.34 49.78 -12.84
C ILE A 4 -71.25 48.32 -13.27
N LEU A 5 -70.13 47.96 -13.91
CA LEU A 5 -69.78 46.60 -14.31
C LEU A 5 -68.87 45.99 -13.22
N PHE A 6 -69.31 44.90 -12.57
CA PHE A 6 -68.48 44.10 -11.68
C PHE A 6 -67.75 43.02 -12.51
N VAL A 7 -66.41 43.10 -12.57
CA VAL A 7 -65.56 42.05 -13.15
C VAL A 7 -65.13 41.12 -12.01
N SER A 8 -65.54 39.86 -12.08
CA SER A 8 -65.12 38.79 -11.18
C SER A 8 -63.79 38.21 -11.67
N LEU A 9 -62.73 38.30 -10.85
CA LEU A 9 -61.41 37.75 -11.13
C LEU A 9 -61.34 36.32 -10.57
N ALA A 10 -61.33 35.31 -11.45
CA ALA A 10 -61.05 33.93 -11.07
C ALA A 10 -59.54 33.68 -11.14
N ALA A 11 -58.90 33.39 -10.01
CA ALA A 11 -57.49 33.01 -9.94
C ALA A 11 -57.35 31.50 -10.19
N ALA A 12 -56.69 31.12 -11.29
CA ALA A 12 -56.33 29.75 -11.59
C ALA A 12 -55.05 29.36 -10.82
N LEU A 13 -55.17 28.42 -9.88
CA LEU A 13 -54.03 27.79 -9.20
C LEU A 13 -53.41 26.73 -10.12
N ILE A 14 -52.23 27.01 -10.66
CA ILE A 14 -51.40 26.03 -11.37
C ILE A 14 -50.46 25.41 -10.35
N SER A 15 -50.73 24.17 -9.94
CA SER A 15 -49.79 23.39 -9.12
C SER A 15 -48.66 22.86 -10.00
N PRO A 16 -47.37 23.06 -9.66
CA PRO A 16 -46.28 22.43 -10.38
C PRO A 16 -46.23 20.94 -10.01
N SER A 17 -46.30 20.08 -11.02
CA SER A 17 -46.06 18.65 -10.90
C SER A 17 -44.58 18.42 -10.57
N VAL A 18 -44.28 18.00 -9.33
CA VAL A 18 -42.94 17.54 -8.96
C VAL A 18 -42.78 16.12 -9.52
N SER A 19 -41.99 15.98 -10.59
CA SER A 19 -41.54 14.65 -11.05
C SER A 19 -40.59 14.08 -10.01
N VAL A 20 -41.08 13.09 -9.25
CA VAL A 20 -40.24 12.24 -8.42
C VAL A 20 -39.42 11.34 -9.36
N VAL A 21 -38.15 11.69 -9.55
CA VAL A 21 -37.18 10.77 -10.17
C VAL A 21 -36.98 9.63 -9.18
N PRO A 22 -37.16 8.35 -9.58
CA PRO A 22 -36.84 7.23 -8.71
C PRO A 22 -35.37 7.35 -8.34
N ALA A 23 -35.06 7.40 -7.05
CA ALA A 23 -33.69 7.25 -6.59
C ALA A 23 -33.17 5.93 -7.18
N GLY A 24 -32.08 5.99 -7.96
CA GLY A 24 -31.37 4.79 -8.35
C GLY A 24 -31.03 3.97 -7.12
N PRO A 25 -30.78 2.65 -7.26
CA PRO A 25 -30.32 1.85 -6.13
C PRO A 25 -29.14 2.57 -5.46
N PRO A 26 -29.10 2.63 -4.12
CA PRO A 26 -27.97 3.23 -3.42
C PRO A 26 -26.68 2.57 -3.94
N PRO A 27 -25.58 3.32 -4.10
CA PRO A 27 -24.31 2.73 -4.47
C PRO A 27 -24.02 1.61 -3.47
N VAL A 28 -23.87 0.38 -3.96
CA VAL A 28 -23.39 -0.74 -3.15
C VAL A 28 -21.99 -0.31 -2.72
N LEU A 29 -21.84 -0.01 -1.43
CA LEU A 29 -20.53 0.21 -0.85
C LEU A 29 -19.80 -1.13 -1.04
N GLU A 30 -18.84 -1.20 -1.97
CA GLU A 30 -18.03 -2.40 -2.12
C GLU A 30 -17.38 -2.68 -0.76
N THR A 31 -17.80 -3.77 -0.12
CA THR A 31 -17.17 -4.24 1.11
C THR A 31 -15.77 -4.66 0.73
N SER A 32 -14.79 -3.89 1.21
CA SER A 32 -13.40 -4.09 0.83
C SER A 32 -12.56 -4.26 2.09
N VAL A 33 -11.65 -5.22 2.03
CA VAL A 33 -10.46 -5.23 2.86
C VAL A 33 -9.34 -4.61 2.04
N GLN A 34 -8.51 -3.81 2.67
CA GLN A 34 -7.30 -3.25 2.11
C GLN A 34 -6.19 -3.41 3.13
N PHE A 35 -4.96 -3.40 2.64
CA PHE A 35 -3.81 -3.35 3.51
C PHE A 35 -2.63 -2.70 2.80
N ASP A 36 -1.72 -2.20 3.60
CA ASP A 36 -0.38 -1.83 3.17
C ASP A 36 0.62 -2.32 4.20
N GLY A 37 1.90 -2.18 3.91
CA GLY A 37 2.95 -2.55 4.83
C GLY A 37 4.32 -2.32 4.23
N GLY A 38 5.31 -2.82 4.94
CA GLY A 38 6.65 -2.86 4.43
C GLY A 38 7.51 -3.86 5.17
N CYS A 39 8.58 -4.26 4.49
CA CYS A 39 9.57 -5.20 4.94
C CYS A 39 10.90 -4.51 5.13
N VAL A 40 11.55 -4.87 6.22
CA VAL A 40 12.81 -4.29 6.64
C VAL A 40 13.82 -5.40 6.82
N HIS A 41 14.96 -5.26 6.15
CA HIS A 41 16.12 -6.09 6.42
C HIS A 41 17.16 -5.24 7.14
N TYR A 42 17.55 -5.64 8.35
CA TYR A 42 18.69 -5.02 9.03
C TYR A 42 19.94 -5.85 8.73
N PRO A 43 20.82 -5.41 7.80
CA PRO A 43 21.89 -6.25 7.27
C PRO A 43 22.91 -6.72 8.33
N LEU A 44 22.91 -6.07 9.50
CA LEU A 44 23.89 -6.27 10.56
C LEU A 44 23.33 -6.92 11.83
N SER A 45 22.02 -7.15 11.92
CA SER A 45 21.41 -7.64 13.17
C SER A 45 20.41 -8.78 13.00
N ILE A 46 19.74 -8.92 11.85
CA ILE A 46 18.83 -10.05 11.59
C ILE A 46 19.05 -10.61 10.18
N PRO A 47 19.10 -11.95 10.00
CA PRO A 47 19.33 -12.58 8.69
C PRO A 47 18.05 -12.69 7.84
N PHE A 48 16.96 -12.07 8.25
CA PHE A 48 15.64 -12.15 7.64
C PHE A 48 15.01 -10.75 7.49
N TRP A 49 14.08 -10.64 6.56
CA TRP A 49 13.17 -9.51 6.42
C TRP A 49 12.13 -9.55 7.55
N ASP A 50 12.01 -8.47 8.33
CA ASP A 50 10.92 -8.23 9.27
C ASP A 50 9.85 -7.39 8.56
N CYS A 51 8.73 -8.01 8.20
CA CYS A 51 7.61 -7.38 7.53
C CYS A 51 6.51 -7.04 8.53
N ILE A 52 5.99 -5.82 8.44
CA ILE A 52 4.85 -5.35 9.23
C ILE A 52 3.78 -4.85 8.27
N PHE A 53 2.57 -5.37 8.44
CA PHE A 53 1.41 -4.96 7.64
C PHE A 53 0.42 -4.19 8.50
N ASN A 54 -0.49 -3.48 7.85
CA ASN A 54 -1.64 -2.84 8.46
C ASN A 54 -2.84 -3.02 7.55
N ALA A 55 -3.87 -3.73 8.03
CA ALA A 55 -5.13 -3.88 7.32
C ALA A 55 -6.19 -2.91 7.83
N TRP A 56 -7.12 -2.55 6.94
CA TRP A 56 -8.33 -1.82 7.26
C TRP A 56 -9.48 -2.27 6.36
N THR A 57 -10.71 -2.06 6.82
CA THR A 57 -11.93 -2.39 6.08
C THR A 57 -12.81 -1.18 5.93
N THR A 58 -13.59 -1.13 4.84
CA THR A 58 -14.68 -0.15 4.69
C THR A 58 -15.95 -0.57 5.44
N ASP A 59 -16.05 -1.85 5.78
CA ASP A 59 -17.16 -2.43 6.53
C ASP A 59 -16.73 -2.79 7.95
N PRO A 60 -17.29 -2.14 8.99
CA PRO A 60 -16.94 -2.40 10.38
C PRO A 60 -17.44 -3.76 10.91
N SER A 61 -18.29 -4.50 10.19
CA SER A 61 -18.69 -5.85 10.61
C SER A 61 -17.63 -6.90 10.32
N LEU A 62 -16.64 -6.60 9.48
CA LEU A 62 -15.52 -7.47 9.19
C LEU A 62 -14.49 -7.37 10.32
N VAL A 63 -14.50 -8.36 11.21
CA VAL A 63 -13.73 -8.33 12.47
C VAL A 63 -12.67 -9.44 12.57
N PHE A 64 -12.76 -10.46 11.72
CA PHE A 64 -11.76 -11.52 11.62
C PHE A 64 -10.94 -11.35 10.36
N PHE A 65 -9.63 -11.57 10.46
CA PHE A 65 -8.65 -11.44 9.40
C PHE A 65 -7.82 -12.71 9.32
N ARG A 66 -7.39 -13.08 8.13
CA ARG A 66 -6.35 -14.09 7.95
C ARG A 66 -5.44 -13.72 6.80
N TRP A 67 -4.19 -14.15 6.90
CA TRP A 67 -3.09 -13.70 6.06
C TRP A 67 -2.38 -14.88 5.45
N ASP A 68 -2.14 -14.80 4.16
CA ASP A 68 -1.25 -15.66 3.39
C ASP A 68 -0.07 -14.76 3.04
N PHE A 69 1.06 -14.91 3.73
CA PHE A 69 2.17 -13.98 3.62
C PHE A 69 3.08 -14.30 2.45
N ASP A 70 3.15 -15.55 2.01
CA ASP A 70 4.05 -15.98 0.94
C ASP A 70 3.36 -16.38 -0.37
N GLY A 71 2.03 -16.42 -0.38
CA GLY A 71 1.20 -16.66 -1.56
C GLY A 71 1.13 -18.14 -1.93
N ASP A 72 1.43 -19.06 -1.01
CA ASP A 72 1.34 -20.50 -1.25
C ASP A 72 -0.11 -21.03 -1.24
N GLY A 73 -1.07 -20.16 -0.91
CA GLY A 73 -2.49 -20.48 -0.82
C GLY A 73 -2.92 -21.07 0.53
N ARG A 74 -2.03 -21.10 1.52
CA ARG A 74 -2.32 -21.43 2.91
C ARG A 74 -2.32 -20.15 3.75
N TRP A 75 -3.06 -20.19 4.84
CA TRP A 75 -3.16 -19.07 5.75
C TRP A 75 -2.14 -19.26 6.89
N ASP A 76 -1.28 -18.27 7.07
CA ASP A 76 -0.12 -18.25 7.98
C ASP A 76 -0.40 -17.59 9.33
N SER A 77 -1.44 -16.76 9.40
CA SER A 77 -1.84 -16.09 10.64
C SER A 77 -2.64 -17.00 11.57
N GLY A 78 -3.00 -16.48 12.74
CA GLY A 78 -3.86 -17.18 13.70
C GLY A 78 -3.13 -18.26 14.50
N TYR A 79 -3.87 -18.93 15.39
CA TYR A 79 -3.33 -20.06 16.13
C TYR A 79 -3.34 -21.33 15.28
N PRO A 80 -2.33 -22.22 15.42
CA PRO A 80 -2.35 -23.52 14.77
C PRO A 80 -3.63 -24.29 15.13
N GLY A 81 -4.49 -24.52 14.14
CA GLY A 81 -5.77 -25.23 14.31
C GLY A 81 -7.04 -24.37 14.12
N ASP A 82 -6.92 -23.03 14.07
CA ASP A 82 -8.07 -22.11 13.99
C ASP A 82 -8.33 -21.55 12.57
N ASP A 83 -8.01 -22.32 11.52
CA ASP A 83 -8.11 -21.94 10.09
C ASP A 83 -7.42 -20.61 9.72
N GLY A 84 -6.55 -20.15 10.61
CA GLY A 84 -5.67 -19.00 10.49
C GLY A 84 -6.28 -17.64 10.83
N TRP A 85 -7.48 -17.58 11.43
CA TRP A 85 -8.14 -16.32 11.76
C TRP A 85 -7.53 -15.62 12.97
N THR A 86 -7.51 -14.28 12.91
CA THR A 86 -7.02 -13.38 13.96
C THR A 86 -7.84 -12.09 13.96
N THR A 87 -7.81 -11.34 15.06
CA THR A 87 -8.33 -9.96 15.13
C THR A 87 -7.21 -8.92 15.02
N ASP A 88 -5.95 -9.36 14.87
CA ASP A 88 -4.80 -8.50 14.68
C ASP A 88 -4.78 -7.91 13.26
N LEU A 89 -4.87 -6.58 13.19
CA LEU A 89 -4.76 -5.81 11.95
C LEU A 89 -3.31 -5.49 11.58
N THR A 90 -2.37 -5.72 12.50
CA THR A 90 -0.96 -5.35 12.36
C THR A 90 -0.02 -6.54 12.49
N PRO A 91 -0.23 -7.62 11.72
CA PRO A 91 0.59 -8.80 11.88
C PRO A 91 2.03 -8.55 11.43
N ARG A 92 2.93 -9.36 11.99
CA ARG A 92 4.34 -9.40 11.61
C ARG A 92 4.66 -10.72 10.92
N TYR A 93 5.51 -10.67 9.91
CA TYR A 93 5.99 -11.84 9.17
C TYR A 93 7.50 -11.76 8.95
N ALA A 94 8.21 -12.86 9.17
CA ALA A 94 9.64 -12.96 8.92
C ALA A 94 9.90 -13.78 7.65
N SER A 95 10.64 -13.22 6.69
CA SER A 95 11.06 -13.94 5.48
C SER A 95 12.58 -14.01 5.39
N ASP A 96 13.13 -15.21 5.24
CA ASP A 96 14.57 -15.40 5.04
C ASP A 96 15.01 -15.26 3.57
N ARG A 97 14.05 -15.14 2.65
CA ARG A 97 14.28 -15.09 1.20
C ARG A 97 14.14 -13.69 0.64
N ASP A 98 14.99 -13.40 -0.33
CA ASP A 98 14.78 -12.29 -1.26
C ASP A 98 13.81 -12.71 -2.36
N GLY A 99 13.28 -11.73 -3.08
CA GLY A 99 12.46 -11.97 -4.26
C GLY A 99 11.02 -11.51 -4.10
N ILE A 100 10.11 -12.21 -4.77
CA ILE A 100 8.70 -11.81 -4.87
C ILE A 100 7.91 -12.45 -3.72
N LEU A 101 7.33 -11.61 -2.88
CA LEU A 101 6.42 -11.97 -1.80
C LEU A 101 5.01 -11.54 -2.19
N ARG A 102 4.08 -12.50 -2.37
CA ARG A 102 2.67 -12.19 -2.62
C ARG A 102 1.89 -12.33 -1.32
N VAL A 103 1.52 -11.20 -0.75
CA VAL A 103 0.75 -11.17 0.50
C VAL A 103 -0.72 -11.03 0.16
N CYS A 104 -1.57 -11.84 0.78
CA CYS A 104 -3.01 -11.75 0.71
C CYS A 104 -3.62 -11.68 2.11
N VAL A 105 -4.66 -10.86 2.26
CA VAL A 105 -5.49 -10.80 3.46
C VAL A 105 -6.93 -11.07 3.07
N GLN A 106 -7.61 -11.90 3.87
CA GLN A 106 -9.06 -12.05 3.81
C GLN A 106 -9.66 -11.52 5.10
N ALA A 107 -10.75 -10.77 4.98
CA ALA A 107 -11.56 -10.34 6.12
C ALA A 107 -12.90 -11.08 6.16
N TRP A 108 -13.46 -11.30 7.35
CA TRP A 108 -14.70 -12.04 7.56
C TRP A 108 -15.49 -11.48 8.75
N ASP A 109 -16.81 -11.60 8.68
CA ASP A 109 -17.75 -11.13 9.71
C ASP A 109 -18.03 -12.17 10.82
N GLY A 110 -17.50 -13.39 10.68
CA GLY A 110 -17.72 -14.49 11.62
C GLY A 110 -19.02 -15.28 11.41
N LEU A 111 -19.83 -14.91 10.42
CA LEU A 111 -21.17 -15.47 10.21
C LEU A 111 -21.40 -15.94 8.77
N THR A 112 -20.98 -15.14 7.79
CA THR A 112 -21.29 -15.37 6.40
C THR A 112 -20.41 -16.48 5.83
N VAL A 113 -21.04 -17.58 5.46
CA VAL A 113 -20.35 -18.77 4.92
C VAL A 113 -21.04 -19.24 3.64
N ARG A 114 -20.31 -20.02 2.83
CA ARG A 114 -20.85 -20.73 1.66
C ARG A 114 -20.40 -22.18 1.68
N GLU A 115 -21.15 -23.05 1.01
CA GLU A 115 -20.75 -24.44 0.81
C GLU A 115 -20.00 -24.58 -0.53
N VAL A 116 -18.81 -25.16 -0.50
CA VAL A 116 -17.99 -25.52 -1.67
C VAL A 116 -17.56 -26.96 -1.50
N ASP A 117 -17.94 -27.83 -2.44
CA ASP A 117 -17.60 -29.26 -2.43
C ASP A 117 -17.87 -29.97 -1.09
N GLY A 118 -18.99 -29.64 -0.43
CA GLY A 118 -19.39 -30.22 0.85
C GLY A 118 -18.65 -29.65 2.07
N ARG A 119 -17.87 -28.58 1.90
CA ARG A 119 -17.20 -27.85 2.98
C ARG A 119 -17.81 -26.46 3.15
N ILE A 120 -17.97 -26.05 4.41
CA ILE A 120 -18.40 -24.70 4.75
C ILE A 120 -17.17 -23.79 4.78
N GLU A 121 -17.14 -22.79 3.91
CA GLU A 121 -16.07 -21.81 3.78
C GLU A 121 -16.54 -20.41 4.18
N PRO A 122 -15.77 -19.67 4.98
CA PRO A 122 -16.00 -18.25 5.22
C PRO A 122 -16.02 -17.43 3.93
N VAL A 123 -17.00 -16.53 3.82
CA VAL A 123 -17.13 -15.61 2.70
C VAL A 123 -16.82 -14.20 3.18
N GLY A 124 -15.85 -13.58 2.54
CA GLY A 124 -15.54 -12.18 2.75
C GLY A 124 -14.50 -11.70 1.76
N PRO A 125 -14.27 -10.38 1.69
CA PRO A 125 -13.39 -9.79 0.70
C PRO A 125 -11.94 -10.23 0.93
N THR A 126 -11.21 -10.36 -0.17
CA THR A 126 -9.78 -10.66 -0.18
C THR A 126 -9.04 -9.58 -0.94
N ALA A 127 -7.93 -9.09 -0.39
CA ALA A 127 -7.00 -8.21 -1.08
C ALA A 127 -5.63 -8.88 -1.13
N CYS A 128 -4.93 -8.69 -2.24
CA CYS A 128 -3.56 -9.16 -2.40
C CYS A 128 -2.67 -8.03 -2.91
N ARG A 129 -1.44 -7.98 -2.41
CA ARG A 129 -0.39 -7.07 -2.86
C ARG A 129 0.91 -7.83 -3.03
N THR A 130 1.69 -7.44 -4.04
CA THR A 130 3.00 -8.02 -4.30
C THR A 130 4.07 -7.09 -3.75
N TYR A 131 4.94 -7.63 -2.93
CA TYR A 131 6.16 -6.98 -2.43
C TYR A 131 7.36 -7.64 -3.10
N VAL A 132 8.34 -6.85 -3.49
CA VAL A 132 9.59 -7.34 -4.06
C VAL A 132 10.72 -6.95 -3.12
N LEU A 133 11.25 -7.94 -2.43
CA LEU A 133 12.26 -7.81 -1.39
C LEU A 133 13.65 -7.83 -2.02
N SER A 134 14.33 -6.69 -1.99
CA SER A 134 15.66 -6.52 -2.60
C SER A 134 16.66 -5.98 -1.58
N ARG A 135 17.73 -6.71 -1.29
CA ARG A 135 18.66 -6.33 -0.20
C ARG A 135 19.60 -5.17 -0.52
N GLU A 136 19.80 -4.85 -1.78
CA GLU A 136 20.87 -3.94 -2.19
C GLU A 136 20.32 -2.56 -2.57
N LEU A 137 20.15 -1.71 -1.56
CA LEU A 137 20.03 -0.26 -1.72
C LEU A 137 21.37 0.40 -1.36
N THR A 138 22.02 0.98 -2.36
CA THR A 138 23.27 1.73 -2.17
C THR A 138 23.04 3.23 -2.35
N SER A 139 23.87 4.04 -1.68
CA SER A 139 23.80 5.51 -1.77
C SER A 139 25.13 6.11 -2.22
N SER A 140 25.06 7.21 -2.98
CA SER A 140 26.22 7.98 -3.40
C SER A 140 25.92 9.49 -3.30
N PRO A 141 26.63 10.26 -2.46
CA PRO A 141 27.65 9.77 -1.53
C PRO A 141 27.04 8.93 -0.39
N LEU A 142 27.84 8.04 0.22
CA LEU A 142 27.45 7.24 1.39
C LEU A 142 27.28 8.11 2.66
N SER A 143 27.96 9.26 2.69
CA SER A 143 27.84 10.23 3.77
C SER A 143 27.92 11.67 3.27
N TRP A 144 27.27 12.58 3.99
CA TRP A 144 27.31 14.01 3.73
C TRP A 144 27.15 14.80 5.03
N ASP A 145 27.59 16.06 5.03
CA ASP A 145 27.38 17.00 6.14
C ASP A 145 25.91 17.44 6.17
N ARG A 146 25.32 17.59 7.36
CA ARG A 146 23.93 18.06 7.54
C ARG A 146 23.55 19.29 6.71
N ASP A 147 24.47 20.21 6.47
CA ASP A 147 24.24 21.47 5.77
C ASP A 147 24.55 21.38 4.26
N SER A 148 24.83 20.17 3.74
CA SER A 148 25.04 19.91 2.32
C SER A 148 23.79 20.21 1.50
N THR A 149 23.95 20.94 0.39
CA THR A 149 22.85 21.43 -0.47
C THR A 149 22.70 20.68 -1.80
N GLY A 150 23.23 19.46 -1.88
CA GLY A 150 23.27 18.63 -3.09
C GLY A 150 22.18 17.56 -3.16
N ARG A 151 22.49 16.49 -3.90
CA ARG A 151 21.63 15.31 -4.02
C ARG A 151 22.37 14.05 -3.61
N VAL A 152 21.65 13.11 -3.04
CA VAL A 152 22.06 11.73 -2.86
C VAL A 152 21.45 10.91 -3.98
N THR A 153 22.29 10.14 -4.66
CA THR A 153 21.85 9.12 -5.60
C THR A 153 21.61 7.83 -4.84
N LEU A 154 20.43 7.25 -4.99
CA LEU A 154 20.07 5.96 -4.43
C LEU A 154 19.98 4.96 -5.59
N MET A 155 20.63 3.82 -5.47
CA MET A 155 20.60 2.76 -6.48
C MET A 155 20.05 1.50 -5.84
N LEU A 156 19.00 0.96 -6.45
CA LEU A 156 18.31 -0.25 -6.01
C LEU A 156 18.47 -1.33 -7.07
N ASP A 157 19.05 -2.46 -6.66
CA ASP A 157 19.16 -3.64 -7.50
C ASP A 157 17.98 -4.56 -7.24
N ILE A 158 17.12 -4.71 -8.25
CA ILE A 158 15.88 -5.46 -8.14
C ILE A 158 16.04 -6.81 -8.82
N THR A 159 15.57 -7.84 -8.12
CA THR A 159 15.61 -9.23 -8.54
C THR A 159 15.14 -9.42 -10.00
N PRO A 160 15.84 -10.23 -10.82
CA PRO A 160 15.54 -10.36 -12.25
C PRO A 160 14.18 -10.99 -12.55
N GLU A 161 13.64 -11.77 -11.62
CA GLU A 161 12.31 -12.38 -11.68
C GLU A 161 11.18 -11.34 -11.66
N PHE A 162 11.46 -10.14 -11.16
CA PHE A 162 10.47 -9.08 -11.17
C PHE A 162 10.24 -8.56 -12.59
N ALA A 163 9.01 -8.73 -13.08
CA ALA A 163 8.54 -8.17 -14.34
C ALA A 163 7.61 -6.98 -14.03
N PRO A 164 8.13 -5.73 -14.00
CA PRO A 164 7.31 -4.58 -13.66
C PRO A 164 6.22 -4.37 -14.74
N PRO A 165 4.96 -4.10 -14.35
CA PRO A 165 3.87 -3.91 -15.30
C PRO A 165 4.02 -2.60 -16.11
N THR A 166 4.83 -1.66 -15.62
CA THR A 166 5.16 -0.41 -16.28
C THR A 166 6.68 -0.21 -16.36
N ARG A 167 7.15 0.50 -17.39
CA ARG A 167 8.60 0.76 -17.55
C ARG A 167 9.19 1.66 -16.46
N ARG A 168 8.37 2.46 -15.79
CA ARG A 168 8.79 3.39 -14.74
C ARG A 168 7.83 3.30 -13.56
N PRO A 169 8.36 3.39 -12.33
CA PRO A 169 7.51 3.43 -11.15
C PRO A 169 6.67 4.72 -11.13
N HIS A 170 5.50 4.62 -10.52
CA HIS A 170 4.57 5.74 -10.34
C HIS A 170 5.02 6.70 -9.24
N SER A 171 5.56 6.15 -8.16
CA SER A 171 5.97 6.87 -6.96
C SER A 171 7.12 6.13 -6.27
N ALA A 172 7.96 6.90 -5.58
CA ALA A 172 9.03 6.38 -4.74
C ALA A 172 9.18 7.24 -3.50
N ARG A 173 9.35 6.61 -2.34
CA ARG A 173 9.51 7.27 -1.04
C ARG A 173 10.66 6.64 -0.27
N LEU A 174 11.41 7.45 0.46
CA LEU A 174 12.45 6.98 1.39
C LEU A 174 11.99 7.25 2.82
N TYR A 175 12.00 6.22 3.66
CA TYR A 175 11.79 6.36 5.11
C TYR A 175 12.98 5.81 5.88
N ALA A 176 13.06 6.13 7.16
CA ALA A 176 14.08 5.64 8.06
C ALA A 176 13.51 4.84 9.21
N ILE A 177 14.40 4.06 9.82
CA ILE A 177 14.05 3.12 10.87
C ILE A 177 14.95 3.32 12.07
N PRO A 178 14.38 3.52 13.28
CA PRO A 178 12.95 3.72 13.55
C PRO A 178 12.48 5.14 13.16
N GLY A 179 11.41 5.28 12.38
CA GLY A 179 10.98 6.61 11.90
C GLY A 179 9.55 6.76 11.37
N GLY A 180 8.71 5.71 11.47
CA GLY A 180 7.36 5.71 10.89
C GLY A 180 7.37 5.62 9.35
N TYR A 181 6.18 5.45 8.76
CA TYR A 181 6.01 5.25 7.32
C TYR A 181 5.82 6.55 6.53
N GLU A 182 5.91 7.71 7.19
CA GLU A 182 5.80 9.02 6.54
C GLU A 182 7.15 9.38 5.88
N GLY A 183 7.49 8.65 4.81
CA GLY A 183 8.75 8.83 4.08
C GLY A 183 8.76 10.08 3.19
N ILE A 184 9.94 10.57 2.85
CA ILE A 184 10.11 11.69 1.92
C ILE A 184 9.99 11.21 0.46
N PRO A 185 9.41 12.01 -0.45
CA PRO A 185 9.38 11.67 -1.86
C PRO A 185 10.80 11.71 -2.45
N VAL A 186 11.14 10.71 -3.27
CA VAL A 186 12.38 10.72 -4.06
C VAL A 186 12.06 10.68 -5.55
N LYS A 187 12.94 11.28 -6.36
CA LYS A 187 12.72 11.39 -7.80
C LYS A 187 13.32 10.21 -8.54
N VAL A 188 12.51 9.52 -9.33
CA VAL A 188 12.98 8.50 -10.27
C VAL A 188 13.89 9.15 -11.32
N TRP A 189 15.11 8.65 -11.46
CA TRP A 189 16.09 9.15 -12.43
C TRP A 189 16.18 8.24 -13.65
N SER A 190 16.51 6.97 -13.42
CA SER A 190 16.66 5.96 -14.47
C SER A 190 16.23 4.59 -13.98
N VAL A 191 15.77 3.76 -14.91
CA VAL A 191 15.53 2.34 -14.70
C VAL A 191 16.20 1.62 -15.85
N PHE A 192 17.18 0.78 -15.55
CA PHE A 192 17.95 0.03 -16.52
C PHE A 192 17.74 -1.47 -16.29
N ARG A 193 17.53 -2.22 -17.37
CA ARG A 193 17.55 -3.68 -17.36
C ARG A 193 18.63 -4.12 -18.32
N GLY A 194 19.62 -4.84 -17.80
CA GLY A 194 20.68 -5.41 -18.62
C GLY A 194 20.17 -6.53 -19.54
N PRO A 195 20.92 -6.86 -20.60
CA PRO A 195 20.61 -8.01 -21.46
C PRO A 195 20.72 -9.33 -20.67
N GLY A 196 20.02 -10.37 -21.12
CA GLY A 196 20.25 -11.73 -20.61
C GLY A 196 19.67 -12.07 -19.23
N GLY A 197 18.72 -11.27 -18.71
CA GLY A 197 18.09 -11.55 -17.42
C GLY A 197 18.86 -11.01 -16.21
N GLU A 198 19.69 -9.99 -16.42
CA GLU A 198 20.32 -9.24 -15.33
C GLU A 198 19.28 -8.53 -14.44
N PRO A 199 19.63 -8.22 -13.17
CA PRO A 199 18.82 -7.41 -12.27
C PRO A 199 18.38 -6.08 -12.92
N ILE A 200 17.23 -5.58 -12.49
CA ILE A 200 16.84 -4.21 -12.83
C ILE A 200 17.57 -3.27 -11.89
N VAL A 201 18.35 -2.34 -12.42
CA VAL A 201 18.97 -1.29 -11.63
C VAL A 201 18.12 -0.03 -11.74
N ALA A 202 17.49 0.36 -10.63
CA ALA A 202 16.69 1.57 -10.55
C ALA A 202 17.42 2.65 -9.74
N THR A 203 17.53 3.85 -10.31
CA THR A 203 18.24 4.98 -9.71
C THR A 203 17.26 6.07 -9.33
N PHE A 204 17.43 6.61 -8.14
CA PHE A 204 16.60 7.67 -7.56
C PHE A 204 17.47 8.80 -7.04
N LEU A 205 16.90 9.99 -6.98
CA LEU A 205 17.55 11.17 -6.44
C LEU A 205 16.76 11.69 -5.25
N ALA A 206 17.46 11.84 -4.13
CA ALA A 206 16.96 12.49 -2.94
C ALA A 206 17.70 13.81 -2.70
N ASP A 207 17.02 14.80 -2.14
CA ASP A 207 17.59 16.09 -1.80
C ASP A 207 18.30 16.00 -0.44
N CYS A 208 19.58 16.42 -0.37
CA CYS A 208 20.35 16.36 0.87
C CYS A 208 19.69 17.17 2.00
N PRO A 209 19.29 18.44 1.79
CA PRO A 209 18.58 19.20 2.81
C PRO A 209 17.30 18.52 3.33
N ALA A 210 16.47 17.98 2.43
CA ALA A 210 15.24 17.28 2.84
C ALA A 210 15.54 16.02 3.67
N LEU A 211 16.54 15.24 3.27
CA LEU A 211 16.98 14.06 4.03
C LEU A 211 17.56 14.45 5.39
N SER A 212 18.45 15.44 5.43
CA SER A 212 19.06 15.92 6.67
C SER A 212 18.02 16.45 7.65
N ALA A 213 17.00 17.17 7.16
CA ALA A 213 15.91 17.67 7.99
C ALA A 213 15.00 16.54 8.51
N TYR A 214 14.78 15.50 7.72
CA TYR A 214 13.93 14.36 8.09
C TYR A 214 14.63 13.39 9.06
N LEU A 215 15.90 13.07 8.81
CA LEU A 215 16.66 12.05 9.54
C LEU A 215 17.45 12.62 10.73
N GLY A 216 17.92 13.87 10.62
CA GLY A 216 18.90 14.42 11.54
C GLY A 216 20.30 13.78 11.41
N PRO A 217 21.28 14.25 12.19
CA PRO A 217 22.64 13.71 12.17
C PRO A 217 22.68 12.28 12.72
N GLY A 218 23.59 11.47 12.19
CA GLY A 218 23.81 10.09 12.60
C GLY A 218 23.80 9.10 11.45
N ARG A 219 23.91 7.83 11.81
CA ARG A 219 23.81 6.70 10.89
C ARG A 219 22.38 6.17 10.91
N HIS A 220 21.79 6.03 9.74
CA HIS A 220 20.39 5.66 9.58
C HIS A 220 20.27 4.45 8.65
N VAL A 221 19.41 3.50 9.04
CA VAL A 221 18.90 2.49 8.11
C VAL A 221 17.72 3.13 7.39
N VAL A 222 17.82 3.19 6.07
CA VAL A 222 16.78 3.74 5.20
C VAL A 222 16.19 2.65 4.35
N VAL A 223 14.90 2.75 4.07
CA VAL A 223 14.20 1.85 3.16
C VAL A 223 13.57 2.69 2.06
N LEU A 224 13.87 2.28 0.83
CA LEU A 224 13.28 2.84 -0.37
C LEU A 224 12.09 1.99 -0.76
N TRP A 225 10.93 2.62 -0.83
CA TRP A 225 9.66 2.00 -1.22
C TRP A 225 9.20 2.59 -2.54
N VAL A 226 8.91 1.71 -3.49
CA VAL A 226 8.68 2.09 -4.89
C VAL A 226 7.45 1.39 -5.43
N GLU A 227 6.46 2.16 -5.86
CA GLU A 227 5.23 1.64 -6.46
C GLU A 227 5.34 1.52 -7.97
N TRP A 228 5.12 0.31 -8.46
CA TRP A 228 5.13 -0.03 -9.88
C TRP A 228 3.72 -0.35 -10.40
N GLY A 229 2.71 0.46 -10.05
CA GLY A 229 1.34 0.28 -10.57
C GLY A 229 0.66 -0.99 -10.08
N GLY A 230 0.94 -1.40 -8.84
CA GLY A 230 0.37 -2.57 -8.19
C GLY A 230 1.39 -3.19 -7.23
N PRO A 231 2.47 -3.79 -7.76
CA PRO A 231 3.58 -4.24 -6.94
C PRO A 231 4.30 -3.07 -6.25
N VAL A 232 4.75 -3.33 -5.03
CA VAL A 232 5.68 -2.50 -4.28
C VAL A 232 7.04 -3.19 -4.33
N VAL A 233 8.08 -2.43 -4.60
CA VAL A 233 9.46 -2.90 -4.48
C VAL A 233 10.11 -2.17 -3.33
N GLU A 234 10.78 -2.92 -2.47
CA GLU A 234 11.46 -2.38 -1.30
C GLU A 234 12.94 -2.76 -1.33
N GLY A 235 13.78 -1.80 -0.94
CA GLY A 235 15.15 -2.11 -0.60
C GLY A 235 15.65 -1.30 0.58
N ALA A 236 16.50 -1.95 1.38
CA ALA A 236 17.05 -1.38 2.60
C ALA A 236 18.54 -1.09 2.41
N GLY A 237 18.99 0.03 2.96
CA GLY A 237 20.37 0.47 2.88
C GLY A 237 20.73 1.36 4.05
N GLU A 238 21.97 1.84 4.06
CA GLU A 238 22.44 2.76 5.09
C GLU A 238 22.90 4.09 4.49
N VAL A 239 22.69 5.16 5.27
CA VAL A 239 23.20 6.50 4.99
C VAL A 239 23.77 7.09 6.28
N THR A 240 24.76 7.99 6.15
CA THR A 240 25.32 8.70 7.30
C THR A 240 25.28 10.21 7.08
N ILE A 241 24.67 10.93 8.01
CA ILE A 241 24.65 12.39 8.04
C ILE A 241 25.61 12.85 9.15
N ALA A 242 26.68 13.53 8.76
CA ALA A 242 27.69 14.07 9.67
C ALA A 242 27.23 15.40 10.32
#